data_AF-I8IHY8-F1
#
_entry.id   AF-I8IHY8-F1
#
_cell.length_a   1.000
_cell.length_b   1.000
_cell.length_c   1.000
_cell.angle_alpha   90.00
_cell.angle_beta   90.00
_cell.angle_gamma   90.00
#
_symmetry.space_group_name_H-M   'P 1'
#
loop_
_entity.id
_entity.type
_entity.pdbx_description
1 polymer ?
#
loop_
_entity_poly.entity_id
_entity_poly.type
_entity_poly.pdbx_seq_one_letter_code
_entity_poly.pdbx_strand_id
1 'polypeptide(L)'
;MYRLGKQLISLDLPDTTKKEIDFTDTSFFTTSPNRHLPTPAQVRALSKDIDTSWQPTSIEFRNLNLIVKFGLYVAIVEALNLWMVKKVFHDKVPVPELFGWRVDDEDYVFIYMELIEGPTLDECWNRLGTVEKRTLRQLEQDPSDQFIVSKSSTTGSLIPIVVYFRIMGT
;
A
#
# COMPACT_ATOMS: atom_id res chain seq x y z
N MET A 1 14.57 -5.62 -14.65
CA MET A 1 13.99 -5.07 -15.90
C MET A 1 12.58 -5.62 -16.03
N TYR A 2 11.57 -4.78 -15.88
CA TYR A 2 10.16 -5.18 -15.92
C TYR A 2 9.56 -4.72 -17.25
N ARG A 3 8.65 -5.51 -17.82
CA ARG A 3 7.94 -5.15 -19.07
C ARG A 3 6.48 -4.92 -18.72
N LEU A 4 5.98 -3.73 -19.02
CA LEU A 4 4.55 -3.43 -19.08
C LEU A 4 4.21 -3.28 -20.57
N GLY A 5 3.53 -4.27 -21.16
CA GLY A 5 3.32 -4.36 -22.60
C GLY A 5 4.60 -4.21 -23.44
N LYS A 6 4.63 -3.21 -24.32
CA LYS A 6 5.77 -2.90 -25.21
C LYS A 6 6.83 -1.99 -24.57
N GLN A 7 6.59 -1.45 -23.37
CA GLN A 7 7.47 -0.48 -22.74
C GLN A 7 8.43 -1.17 -21.76
N LEU A 8 9.73 -0.91 -21.95
CA LEU A 8 10.77 -1.36 -21.04
C LEU A 8 10.76 -0.42 -19.83
N ILE A 9 10.44 -0.95 -18.65
CA ILE A 9 10.50 -0.20 -17.41
C ILE A 9 11.72 -0.72 -16.62
N SER A 10 12.75 0.13 -16.50
CA SER A 10 13.84 -0.10 -15.57
C SER A 10 13.46 0.55 -14.24
N LEU A 11 13.11 -0.26 -13.25
CA LEU A 11 12.89 0.18 -11.88
C LEU A 11 13.92 -0.50 -11.01
N ASP A 12 14.64 0.30 -10.23
CA ASP A 12 15.46 -0.19 -9.13
C ASP A 12 14.53 -0.48 -7.97
N LEU A 13 14.31 -1.77 -7.71
CA LEU A 13 13.43 -2.16 -6.61
C LEU A 13 14.02 -1.72 -5.27
N PRO A 14 13.17 -1.24 -4.34
CA PRO A 14 13.56 -1.05 -2.96
C PRO A 14 14.09 -2.37 -2.34
N ASP A 15 15.13 -2.26 -1.52
CA ASP A 15 15.73 -3.41 -0.83
C ASP A 15 14.83 -3.90 0.31
N THR A 16 14.09 -4.97 0.07
CA THR A 16 13.13 -5.55 1.02
C THR A 16 13.77 -6.21 2.23
N THR A 17 15.09 -6.42 2.22
CA THR A 17 15.79 -7.01 3.36
C THR A 17 16.02 -5.99 4.48
N LYS A 18 15.88 -4.70 4.18
CA LYS A 18 16.03 -3.63 5.16
C LYS A 18 14.81 -3.56 6.08
N LYS A 19 15.07 -3.60 7.38
CA LYS A 19 14.06 -3.35 8.42
C LYS A 19 13.54 -1.91 8.42
N GLU A 20 14.28 -0.98 7.84
CA GLU A 20 13.93 0.44 7.82
C GLU A 20 14.29 1.06 6.47
N ILE A 21 13.30 1.69 5.83
CA ILE A 21 13.47 2.49 4.62
C ILE A 21 12.63 3.77 4.73
N ASP A 22 13.27 4.89 4.35
CA ASP A 22 12.62 6.16 4.06
C ASP A 22 12.77 6.51 2.59
N PHE A 23 11.65 6.77 1.92
CA PHE A 23 11.63 7.30 0.57
C PHE A 23 11.71 8.83 0.63
N THR A 24 12.91 9.36 0.85
CA THR A 24 13.15 10.80 1.10
C THR A 24 12.77 11.72 -0.06
N ASP A 25 12.56 11.17 -1.26
CA ASP A 25 12.08 11.87 -2.45
C ASP A 25 10.56 12.08 -2.50
N THR A 26 9.81 11.51 -1.55
CA THR A 26 8.34 11.58 -1.52
C THR A 26 7.81 12.91 -1.00
N SER A 27 6.53 13.17 -1.26
CA SER A 27 5.84 14.38 -0.80
C SER A 27 5.92 14.57 0.72
N PHE A 28 5.94 13.47 1.49
CA PHE A 28 6.05 13.52 2.94
C PHE A 28 7.29 14.28 3.40
N PHE A 29 8.47 13.90 2.90
CA PHE A 29 9.76 14.47 3.34
C PHE A 29 10.09 15.79 2.64
N THR A 30 9.58 16.01 1.43
CA THR A 30 9.87 17.22 0.65
C THR A 30 8.99 18.41 1.04
N THR A 31 7.80 18.17 1.61
CA THR A 31 6.87 19.24 2.02
C THR A 31 7.41 20.09 3.17
N SER A 32 8.13 19.49 4.13
CA SER A 32 8.65 20.21 5.29
C SER A 32 10.02 19.66 5.71
N PRO A 33 11.03 20.53 5.93
CA PRO A 33 12.31 20.09 6.48
C PRO A 33 12.12 19.51 7.89
N ASN A 34 12.88 18.47 8.23
CA ASN A 34 12.84 17.76 9.53
C ASN A 34 11.54 16.97 9.81
N ARG A 35 10.79 16.60 8.77
CA ARG A 35 9.68 15.66 8.96
C ARG A 35 10.24 14.24 9.15
N HIS A 36 9.70 13.55 10.14
CA HIS A 36 10.04 12.16 10.43
C HIS A 36 8.78 11.32 10.51
N LEU A 37 8.88 10.07 10.05
CA LEU A 37 7.81 9.11 10.23
C LEU A 37 7.62 8.81 11.72
N PRO A 38 6.38 8.63 12.20
CA PRO A 38 6.12 8.18 13.57
C PRO A 38 6.85 6.88 13.86
N THR A 39 7.42 6.74 15.05
CA THR A 39 8.12 5.50 15.43
C THR A 39 7.12 4.35 15.61
N PRO A 40 7.54 3.08 15.44
CA PRO A 40 6.70 1.93 15.76
C PRO A 40 6.04 2.04 17.14
N ALA A 41 6.79 2.43 18.16
CA ALA A 41 6.26 2.63 19.51
C ALA A 41 5.13 3.70 19.57
N GLN A 42 5.25 4.80 18.83
CA GLN A 42 4.19 5.81 18.74
C GLN A 42 2.94 5.27 18.05
N VAL A 43 3.09 4.47 16.99
CA VAL A 43 1.96 3.85 16.29
C VAL A 43 1.25 2.84 17.20
N ARG A 44 2.02 1.96 17.87
CA ARG A 44 1.48 0.95 18.79
C ARG A 44 0.73 1.59 19.96
N ALA A 45 1.25 2.67 20.53
CA ALA A 45 0.59 3.40 21.63
C ALA A 45 -0.78 4.01 21.26
N LEU A 46 -1.06 4.21 19.96
CA LEU A 46 -2.33 4.73 19.47
C LEU A 46 -3.32 3.62 19.09
N SER A 47 -2.85 2.38 18.93
CA SER A 47 -3.72 1.25 18.61
C SER A 47 -4.49 0.77 19.82
N LYS A 48 -5.78 0.53 19.63
CA LYS A 48 -6.68 -0.01 20.67
C LYS A 48 -6.82 -1.52 20.59
N ASP A 49 -6.46 -2.10 19.46
CA ASP A 49 -6.76 -3.48 19.08
C ASP A 49 -5.51 -4.30 18.76
N ILE A 50 -4.31 -3.72 18.90
CA ILE A 50 -3.02 -4.38 18.60
C ILE A 50 -2.85 -5.74 19.30
N ASP A 51 -3.30 -5.85 20.56
CA ASP A 51 -3.18 -7.09 21.34
C ASP A 51 -4.33 -8.07 21.10
N THR A 52 -5.39 -7.64 20.41
CA THR A 52 -6.65 -8.39 20.26
C THR A 52 -6.95 -8.80 18.84
N SER A 53 -6.32 -8.15 17.85
CA SER A 53 -6.57 -8.36 16.43
C SER A 53 -5.29 -8.77 15.71
N TRP A 54 -5.40 -9.81 14.89
CA TRP A 54 -4.34 -10.21 13.96
C TRP A 54 -4.11 -9.19 12.85
N GLN A 55 -5.09 -8.32 12.60
CA GLN A 55 -5.00 -7.19 11.68
C GLN A 55 -5.50 -5.95 12.42
N PRO A 56 -4.62 -5.28 13.17
CA PRO A 56 -4.97 -4.07 13.88
C PRO A 56 -5.49 -2.99 12.94
N THR A 57 -6.38 -2.16 13.46
CA THR A 57 -6.92 -1.01 12.74
C THR A 57 -5.78 -0.05 12.39
N SER A 58 -5.72 0.39 11.13
CA SER A 58 -4.70 1.34 10.67
C SER A 58 -4.79 2.67 11.42
N ILE A 59 -3.65 3.33 11.64
CA ILE A 59 -3.59 4.59 12.37
C ILE A 59 -3.45 5.76 11.40
N GLU A 60 -4.36 6.73 11.52
CA GLU A 60 -4.33 7.97 10.74
C GLU A 60 -3.63 9.10 11.51
N PHE A 61 -2.68 9.77 10.86
CA PHE A 61 -2.06 11.01 11.29
C PHE A 61 -2.47 12.13 10.33
N ARG A 62 -3.69 12.65 10.51
CA ARG A 62 -4.30 13.65 9.61
C ARG A 62 -3.46 14.93 9.48
N ASN A 63 -2.85 15.38 10.57
CA ASN A 63 -1.92 16.50 10.59
C ASN A 63 -0.65 16.28 9.74
N LEU A 64 -0.34 15.03 9.41
CA LEU A 64 0.81 14.63 8.59
C LEU A 64 0.42 14.15 7.19
N ASN A 65 -0.88 14.09 6.87
CA ASN A 65 -1.40 13.42 5.67
C ASN A 65 -0.88 11.98 5.50
N LEU A 66 -0.83 11.25 6.61
CA LEU A 66 -0.19 9.94 6.71
C LEU A 66 -1.18 8.93 7.29
N ILE A 67 -1.19 7.72 6.73
CA ILE A 67 -1.82 6.54 7.32
C ILE A 67 -0.78 5.44 7.48
N VAL A 68 -0.86 4.70 8.60
CA VAL A 68 0.05 3.60 8.91
C VAL A 68 -0.74 2.31 9.00
N LYS A 69 -0.48 1.39 8.06
CA LYS A 69 -0.94 0.00 8.14
C LYS A 69 0.12 -0.82 8.86
N PHE A 70 -0.26 -1.61 9.86
CA PHE A 70 0.71 -2.38 10.61
C PHE A 70 0.13 -3.68 11.17
N GLY A 71 1.02 -4.64 11.50
CA GLY A 71 0.62 -5.93 12.07
C GLY A 71 1.66 -7.02 11.83
N LEU A 72 1.49 -8.17 12.50
CA LEU A 72 2.33 -9.36 12.32
C LEU A 72 2.16 -10.01 10.94
N TYR A 73 0.99 -9.84 10.31
CA TYR A 73 0.69 -10.40 8.99
C TYR A 73 0.79 -9.38 7.87
N VAL A 74 1.20 -8.15 8.17
CA VAL A 74 1.50 -7.15 7.15
C VAL A 74 2.87 -7.49 6.55
N ALA A 75 2.95 -7.53 5.22
CA ALA A 75 4.18 -7.90 4.52
C ALA A 75 4.79 -6.70 3.80
N ILE A 76 6.12 -6.60 3.79
CA ILE A 76 6.87 -5.60 2.98
C ILE A 76 6.47 -5.68 1.50
N VAL A 77 6.08 -6.87 1.01
CA VAL A 77 5.58 -7.07 -0.36
C VAL A 77 4.34 -6.21 -0.65
N GLU A 78 3.49 -5.92 0.33
CA GLU A 78 2.37 -5.00 0.15
C GLU A 78 2.86 -3.59 -0.18
N ALA A 79 3.83 -3.08 0.58
CA ALA A 79 4.47 -1.79 0.33
C ALA A 79 5.12 -1.75 -1.06
N LEU A 80 5.83 -2.81 -1.45
CA LEU A 80 6.40 -2.90 -2.80
C LEU A 80 5.34 -2.85 -3.91
N ASN A 81 4.23 -3.56 -3.73
CA ASN A 81 3.16 -3.55 -4.73
C ASN A 81 2.59 -2.13 -4.89
N LEU A 82 2.36 -1.43 -3.77
CA LEU A 82 1.91 -0.04 -3.79
C LEU A 82 2.92 0.87 -4.50
N TRP A 83 4.20 0.77 -4.12
CA TRP A 83 5.29 1.54 -4.71
C TRP A 83 5.39 1.31 -6.21
N MET A 84 5.32 0.05 -6.66
CA MET A 84 5.36 -0.31 -8.07
C MET A 84 4.18 0.31 -8.82
N VAL A 85 2.96 0.19 -8.30
CA VAL A 85 1.78 0.76 -8.95
C VAL A 85 1.92 2.27 -9.10
N LYS A 86 2.36 2.97 -8.04
CA LYS A 86 2.59 4.43 -8.10
C LYS A 86 3.67 4.79 -9.13
N LYS A 87 4.80 4.08 -9.16
CA LYS A 87 5.90 4.37 -10.10
C LYS A 87 5.57 4.02 -11.55
N VAL A 88 4.74 3.00 -11.79
CA VAL A 88 4.39 2.53 -13.14
C VAL A 88 3.21 3.30 -13.73
N PHE A 89 2.17 3.54 -12.93
CA PHE A 89 0.93 4.16 -13.40
C PHE A 89 0.84 5.66 -13.11
N HIS A 90 1.73 6.21 -12.29
CA HIS A 90 1.74 7.63 -11.89
C HIS A 90 0.33 8.07 -11.44
N ASP A 91 -0.24 9.07 -12.11
CA ASP A 91 -1.56 9.65 -11.77
C ASP A 91 -2.73 8.96 -12.51
N LYS A 92 -2.47 7.93 -13.32
CA LYS A 92 -3.54 7.20 -14.03
C LYS A 92 -4.36 6.31 -13.10
N VAL A 93 -3.77 5.87 -11.99
CA VAL A 93 -4.46 5.09 -10.96
C VAL A 93 -4.24 5.81 -9.63
N PRO A 94 -5.30 6.25 -8.94
CA PRO A 94 -5.17 6.95 -7.67
C PRO A 94 -4.78 5.94 -6.58
N VAL A 95 -3.47 5.78 -6.38
CA VAL A 95 -2.92 5.01 -5.26
C VAL A 95 -2.13 5.92 -4.32
N PRO A 96 -2.13 5.64 -3.01
CA PRO A 96 -1.31 6.35 -2.04
C PRO A 96 0.17 6.33 -2.42
N GLU A 97 0.87 7.44 -2.21
CA GLU A 97 2.32 7.43 -2.21
C GLU A 97 2.88 6.66 -1.00
N LEU A 98 3.86 5.78 -1.21
CA LEU A 98 4.56 5.07 -0.13
C LEU A 98 5.69 5.94 0.42
N PHE A 99 5.66 6.26 1.71
CA PHE A 99 6.69 7.07 2.37
C PHE A 99 7.81 6.24 3.01
N GLY A 100 7.51 5.02 3.45
CA GLY A 100 8.51 4.15 4.03
C GLY A 100 7.92 2.93 4.72
N TRP A 101 8.80 2.13 5.32
CA TRP A 101 8.39 1.07 6.23
C TRP A 101 9.36 0.91 7.39
N ARG A 102 8.88 0.24 8.44
CA ARG A 102 9.66 -0.20 9.60
C ARG A 102 9.29 -1.64 9.95
N VAL A 103 10.25 -2.38 10.50
CA VAL A 103 10.05 -3.68 11.15
C VAL A 103 10.62 -3.57 12.55
N ASP A 104 9.78 -3.79 13.57
CA ASP A 104 10.23 -3.73 14.95
C ASP A 104 10.92 -5.03 15.41
N ASP A 105 11.25 -5.10 16.69
CA ASP A 105 11.89 -6.24 17.34
C ASP A 105 10.93 -7.43 17.56
N GLU A 106 9.63 -7.21 17.47
CA GLU A 106 8.57 -8.23 17.51
C GLU A 106 8.12 -8.67 16.10
N ASP A 107 8.87 -8.28 15.07
CA ASP A 107 8.57 -8.53 13.65
C ASP A 107 7.24 -7.93 13.15
N TYR A 108 6.66 -6.95 13.86
CA TYR A 108 5.58 -6.16 13.32
C TYR A 108 6.09 -5.30 12.17
N VAL A 109 5.41 -5.38 11.03
CA VAL A 109 5.68 -4.52 9.88
C VAL A 109 4.77 -3.30 9.96
N PHE A 110 5.34 -2.12 9.71
CA PHE A 110 4.65 -0.83 9.65
C PHE A 110 4.88 -0.23 8.27
N ILE A 111 3.80 0.01 7.53
CA ILE A 111 3.81 0.61 6.19
C ILE A 111 3.25 2.02 6.31
N TYR A 112 4.07 3.01 5.95
CA TYR A 112 3.74 4.43 6.03
C TYR A 112 3.41 4.93 4.62
N MET A 113 2.20 5.42 4.44
CA MET A 113 1.70 5.85 3.13
C MET A 113 0.80 7.09 3.23
N GLU A 114 0.59 7.73 2.10
CA GLU A 114 -0.28 8.89 1.95
C GLU A 114 -1.70 8.60 2.44
N LEU A 115 -2.22 9.48 3.30
CA LEU A 115 -3.64 9.49 3.61
C LEU A 115 -4.39 10.15 2.45
N ILE A 116 -5.16 9.36 1.70
CA ILE A 116 -6.05 9.91 0.68
C ILE A 116 -7.42 10.16 1.32
N GLU A 117 -7.85 11.42 1.32
CA GLU A 117 -9.19 11.77 1.80
C GLU A 117 -10.25 11.35 0.77
N GLY A 118 -11.20 10.54 1.21
CA GLY A 118 -12.33 10.11 0.40
C GLY A 118 -13.21 9.12 1.14
N PRO A 119 -14.47 8.95 0.71
CA PRO A 119 -15.31 7.92 1.29
C PRO A 119 -14.71 6.55 0.99
N THR A 120 -14.75 5.65 1.97
CA THR A 120 -14.26 4.29 1.75
C THR A 120 -15.16 3.57 0.75
N LEU A 121 -14.64 2.51 0.13
CA LEU A 121 -15.46 1.70 -0.77
C LEU A 121 -16.67 1.13 -0.04
N ASP A 122 -16.55 0.78 1.24
CA ASP A 122 -17.66 0.23 2.05
C ASP A 122 -18.78 1.27 2.25
N GLU A 123 -18.42 2.50 2.61
CA GLU A 123 -19.35 3.62 2.78
C GLU A 123 -20.11 3.95 1.48
N CYS A 124 -19.41 3.86 0.34
CA CYS A 124 -20.00 4.12 -0.95
C CYS A 124 -20.61 2.89 -1.62
N TRP A 125 -20.35 1.66 -1.15
CA TRP A 125 -20.72 0.43 -1.85
C TRP A 125 -22.22 0.35 -2.13
N ASN A 126 -23.05 0.72 -1.15
CA ASN A 126 -24.49 0.70 -1.30
C ASN A 126 -25.04 1.84 -2.16
N ARG A 127 -24.24 2.88 -2.39
CA ARG A 127 -24.55 4.04 -3.23
C ARG A 127 -24.09 3.87 -4.68
N LEU A 128 -23.18 2.93 -4.93
CA LEU A 128 -22.71 2.60 -6.28
C LEU A 128 -23.78 1.80 -7.05
N GLY A 129 -24.10 2.27 -8.26
CA GLY A 129 -24.98 1.61 -9.19
C GLY A 129 -24.38 0.32 -9.77
N THR A 130 -25.23 -0.49 -10.41
CA THR A 130 -24.82 -1.79 -10.99
C THR A 130 -23.71 -1.65 -12.04
N VAL A 131 -23.70 -0.55 -12.80
CA VAL A 131 -22.67 -0.27 -13.80
C VAL A 131 -21.34 0.06 -13.13
N GLU A 132 -21.33 0.95 -12.14
CA GLU A 132 -20.12 1.34 -11.40
C GLU A 132 -19.50 0.15 -10.66
N LYS A 133 -20.35 -0.69 -10.03
CA LYS A 133 -19.92 -1.96 -9.42
C LYS A 133 -19.34 -2.93 -10.45
N ARG A 134 -19.85 -2.95 -11.68
CA ARG A 134 -19.29 -3.76 -12.77
C ARG A 134 -17.99 -3.17 -13.28
N THR A 135 -17.84 -1.86 -13.38
CA THR A 135 -16.59 -1.20 -13.77
C THR A 135 -15.46 -1.48 -12.77
N LEU A 136 -15.77 -1.47 -11.47
CA LEU A 136 -14.81 -1.91 -10.42
C LEU A 136 -14.41 -3.38 -10.57
N ARG A 137 -15.32 -4.24 -11.03
CA ARG A 137 -15.03 -5.65 -11.36
C ARG A 137 -14.30 -5.83 -12.70
N GLN A 138 -14.42 -4.86 -13.61
CA GLN A 138 -13.81 -4.85 -14.95
C GLN A 138 -12.43 -4.20 -14.98
N LEU A 139 -11.84 -3.83 -13.85
CA LEU A 139 -10.39 -3.76 -13.67
C LEU A 139 -9.78 -5.18 -13.77
N GLU A 140 -10.21 -5.96 -14.75
CA GLU A 140 -9.54 -7.18 -15.21
C GLU A 140 -8.30 -6.74 -15.96
N GLN A 141 -7.17 -7.42 -15.72
CA GLN A 141 -5.97 -7.23 -16.53
C GLN A 141 -6.35 -7.37 -18.00
N ASP A 142 -5.92 -6.42 -18.84
CA ASP A 142 -6.00 -6.60 -20.28
C ASP A 142 -5.36 -7.96 -20.60
N PRO A 143 -6.06 -8.90 -21.27
CA PRO A 143 -5.50 -10.19 -21.60
C PRO A 143 -4.23 -10.09 -22.46
N SER A 144 -3.95 -8.91 -23.04
CA SER A 144 -2.75 -8.56 -23.79
C SER A 144 -1.58 -8.08 -22.90
N ASP A 145 -1.83 -7.67 -21.65
CA ASP A 145 -0.81 -7.30 -20.67
C ASP A 145 -0.45 -8.53 -19.81
N GLN A 146 0.55 -9.29 -20.27
CA GLN A 146 1.13 -10.38 -19.49
C GLN A 146 1.92 -9.84 -18.28
N PHE A 147 1.24 -9.53 -17.17
CA PHE A 147 1.86 -9.73 -15.86
C PHE A 147 1.68 -11.20 -15.46
N ILE A 148 2.35 -12.08 -16.19
CA ILE A 148 2.44 -13.49 -15.82
C ILE A 148 3.34 -13.60 -14.60
N VAL A 149 2.72 -13.74 -13.43
CA VAL A 149 3.30 -14.55 -12.35
C VAL A 149 3.27 -15.98 -12.86
N SER A 150 4.43 -16.47 -13.33
CA SER A 150 4.61 -17.88 -13.62
C SER A 150 4.38 -18.63 -12.31
N LYS A 151 3.33 -19.45 -12.29
CA LYS A 151 3.02 -20.37 -11.19
C LYS A 151 4.19 -21.36 -11.03
N SER A 152 5.17 -21.00 -10.21
CA SER A 152 6.09 -21.94 -9.61
C SER A 152 6.05 -21.70 -8.11
N SER A 153 5.24 -22.51 -7.46
CA SER A 153 5.30 -22.91 -6.05
C SER A 153 6.17 -22.02 -5.15
N THR A 154 5.55 -21.05 -4.48
CA THR A 154 5.75 -20.72 -3.06
C THR A 154 4.65 -19.71 -2.69
N THR A 155 4.00 -19.97 -1.57
CA THR A 155 2.94 -19.17 -0.95
C THR A 155 3.25 -17.66 -1.01
N GLY A 156 2.48 -16.93 -1.81
CA GLY A 156 2.70 -15.49 -2.04
C GLY A 156 1.80 -14.99 -3.15
N SER A 157 0.49 -14.95 -2.89
CA SER A 157 -0.51 -14.51 -3.87
C SER A 157 -0.41 -13.00 -4.07
N LEU A 158 0.05 -12.58 -5.25
CA LEU A 158 -0.07 -11.21 -5.74
C LEU A 158 -1.53 -10.99 -6.13
N ILE A 159 -2.26 -10.36 -5.20
CA ILE A 159 -3.67 -10.06 -5.34
C ILE A 159 -3.82 -8.87 -6.32
N PRO A 160 -4.72 -8.96 -7.33
CA PRO A 160 -4.93 -7.88 -8.28
C PRO A 160 -5.32 -6.58 -7.56
N ILE A 161 -4.85 -5.46 -8.11
CA ILE A 161 -4.99 -4.06 -7.68
C ILE A 161 -6.42 -3.67 -7.23
N VAL A 162 -7.44 -4.42 -7.64
CA VAL A 162 -8.84 -4.29 -7.20
C VAL A 162 -9.02 -4.55 -5.69
N VAL A 163 -8.13 -5.31 -5.04
CA VAL A 163 -8.25 -5.64 -3.61
C VAL A 163 -7.66 -4.57 -2.69
N TYR A 164 -6.91 -3.60 -3.23
CA TYR A 164 -6.38 -2.51 -2.39
C TYR A 164 -7.48 -1.69 -1.69
N PHE A 165 -8.66 -1.57 -2.31
CA PHE A 165 -9.82 -0.90 -1.68
C PHE A 165 -10.57 -1.75 -0.64
N ARG A 166 -10.32 -3.06 -0.56
CA ARG A 166 -10.85 -3.92 0.52
C ARG A 166 -9.96 -3.86 1.77
N ILE A 167 -8.69 -3.48 1.63
CA ILE A 167 -7.70 -3.44 2.72
C ILE A 167 -7.79 -2.14 3.55
N MET A 168 -8.48 -1.11 3.04
CA MET A 168 -8.70 0.18 3.73
C MET A 168 -10.04 0.25 4.48
N GLY A 169 -10.78 -0.87 4.56
CA GLY A 169 -12.02 -0.99 5.32
C GLY A 169 -11.81 -1.88 6.53
N THR A 170 -12.02 -1.29 7.71
CA THR A 170 -12.04 -1.88 9.06
C THR A 170 -12.66 -3.26 9.15
#